data_AF-A0A4R7K871-F1
#
_entry.id   AF-A0A4R7K871-F1
#
_cell.length_a   1.000
_cell.length_b   1.000
_cell.length_c   1.000
_cell.angle_alpha   90.00
_cell.angle_beta   90.00
_cell.angle_gamma   90.00
#
_symmetry.space_group_name_H-M   'P 1'
#
loop_
_entity.id
_entity.type
_entity.pdbx_description
1 polymer ?
#
loop_
_entity_poly.entity_id
_entity_poly.type
_entity_poly.pdbx_seq_one_letter_code
_entity_poly.pdbx_strand_id
1 'polypeptide(L)' 'MTENIRQMFSKMNDETREEALLLLKSEFNLESTKFVKKNWIIGGRIPEENQERIVQIFQNLLRVQILRIKEMKVQF' A
#
# COMPACT_ATOMS: atom_id res chain seq x y z
N MET A 1 -9.23 -9.64 6.78
CA MET A 1 -8.87 -8.25 6.45
C MET A 1 -7.43 -8.15 5.93
N THR A 2 -6.46 -8.87 6.51
CA THR A 2 -5.11 -9.05 5.96
C THR A 2 -5.04 -9.52 4.50
N GLU A 3 -5.87 -10.49 4.09
CA GLU A 3 -5.90 -10.95 2.69
C GLU A 3 -6.36 -9.84 1.72
N ASN A 4 -7.32 -9.01 2.13
CA ASN A 4 -7.74 -7.84 1.34
C ASN A 4 -6.59 -6.84 1.15
N ILE A 5 -5.83 -6.56 2.23
CA ILE A 5 -4.65 -5.70 2.18
C ILE A 5 -3.61 -6.26 1.19
N ARG A 6 -3.38 -7.58 1.20
CA ARG A 6 -2.46 -8.23 0.27
C ARG A 6 -2.94 -8.12 -1.19
N GLN A 7 -4.22 -8.32 -1.44
CA GLN A 7 -4.81 -8.16 -2.77
C GLN A 7 -4.79 -6.71 -3.27
N MET A 8 -4.94 -5.73 -2.37
CA MET A 8 -4.78 -4.32 -2.73
C MET A 8 -3.33 -4.00 -3.12
N PHE A 9 -2.37 -4.51 -2.35
CA PHE A 9 -0.94 -4.32 -2.64
C PHE A 9 -0.52 -4.96 -3.97
N SER A 10 -1.11 -6.10 -4.36
CA SER A 10 -0.82 -6.73 -5.65
C SER A 10 -1.32 -5.92 -6.86
N LYS A 11 -2.39 -5.12 -6.68
CA LYS A 11 -2.95 -4.23 -7.73
C LYS A 11 -2.16 -2.94 -7.94
N MET A 12 -1.27 -2.59 -7.00
CA MET A 12 -0.40 -1.42 -7.12
C MET A 12 0.74 -1.69 -8.13
N ASN A 13 1.12 -0.67 -8.88
CA ASN A 13 2.34 -0.68 -9.70
C ASN A 13 3.60 -0.53 -8.81
N ASP A 14 4.79 -0.70 -9.38
CA ASP A 14 6.01 -0.74 -8.58
C ASP A 14 6.31 0.57 -7.84
N GLU A 15 6.05 1.72 -8.47
CA GLU A 15 6.17 3.05 -7.83
C GLU A 15 5.21 3.18 -6.63
N THR A 16 3.94 2.85 -6.83
CA THR A 16 2.90 2.95 -5.79
C THR A 16 3.15 1.95 -4.66
N ARG A 17 3.74 0.78 -4.95
CA ARG A 17 4.15 -0.19 -3.93
C ARG A 17 5.28 0.35 -3.06
N GLU A 18 6.27 1.02 -3.66
CA GLU A 18 7.36 1.63 -2.91
C GLU A 18 6.84 2.75 -2.01
N GLU A 19 5.97 3.62 -2.54
CA GLU A 19 5.29 4.66 -1.79
C GLU A 19 4.46 4.08 -0.63
N ALA A 20 3.69 3.01 -0.88
CA ALA A 20 2.94 2.30 0.14
C ALA A 20 3.84 1.81 1.29
N LEU A 21 4.98 1.19 0.99
CA LEU A 21 5.90 0.69 2.01
C LEU A 21 6.53 1.81 2.83
N LEU A 22 6.87 2.94 2.18
CA LEU A 22 7.41 4.12 2.86
C LEU A 22 6.38 4.77 3.79
N LEU A 23 5.14 4.92 3.33
CA LEU A 23 4.04 5.45 4.13
C LEU A 23 3.75 4.56 5.33
N LEU A 24 3.66 3.24 5.14
CA LEU A 24 3.46 2.30 6.24
C LEU A 24 4.61 2.34 7.26
N LYS A 25 5.85 2.43 6.77
CA LYS A 25 7.01 2.55 7.65
C LYS A 25 6.91 3.82 8.50
N SER A 26 6.59 4.96 7.88
CA SER A 26 6.52 6.25 8.56
C SER A 26 5.34 6.35 9.53
N GLU A 27 4.13 5.98 9.07
CA GLU A 27 2.89 6.07 9.84
C GLU A 27 2.94 5.21 11.11
N PHE A 28 3.50 4.00 11.01
CA PHE A 28 3.54 3.03 12.10
C PHE A 28 4.91 2.91 12.77
N ASN A 29 5.84 3.82 12.46
CA ASN A 29 7.21 3.86 12.99
C ASN A 29 7.93 2.48 12.93
N LEU A 30 7.87 1.82 11.78
CA LEU A 30 8.43 0.49 11.58
C LEU A 30 9.91 0.54 11.20
N GLU A 31 10.62 -0.54 11.52
CA GLU A 31 12.08 -0.64 11.35
C GLU A 31 12.54 -0.37 9.91
N SER A 32 11.88 -0.98 8.92
CA SER A 32 12.24 -0.83 7.50
C SER A 32 11.12 -1.21 6.55
N THR A 33 11.16 -0.69 5.33
CA THR A 33 10.24 -1.09 4.24
C THR A 33 10.35 -2.59 3.94
N LYS A 34 11.54 -3.18 4.09
CA LYS A 34 11.76 -4.64 4.00
C LYS A 34 11.01 -5.39 5.10
N PHE A 35 11.05 -4.89 6.33
CA PHE A 35 10.29 -5.45 7.45
C PHE A 35 8.79 -5.41 7.16
N VAL A 36 8.25 -4.27 6.70
CA VAL A 36 6.84 -4.13 6.32
C VAL A 36 6.46 -5.15 5.26
N LYS A 37 7.22 -5.21 4.16
CA LYS A 37 6.95 -6.14 3.06
C LYS A 37 6.95 -7.60 3.52
N LYS A 38 7.97 -8.02 4.27
CA LYS A 38 8.13 -9.42 4.69
C LYS A 38 7.13 -9.82 5.77
N ASN A 39 6.96 -9.02 6.82
CA ASN A 39 6.15 -9.39 7.98
C ASN A 39 4.67 -9.08 7.79
N TRP A 40 4.36 -7.88 7.28
CA TRP A 40 2.97 -7.42 7.18
C TRP A 40 2.34 -7.90 5.89
N ILE A 41 2.95 -7.64 4.73
CA ILE A 41 2.33 -7.93 3.43
C ILE A 41 2.41 -9.42 3.08
N ILE A 42 3.61 -10.00 3.11
CA ILE A 42 3.83 -11.42 2.80
C ILE A 42 3.40 -12.28 3.99
N GLY A 43 3.92 -11.98 5.18
CA GLY A 43 3.68 -12.75 6.40
C GLY A 43 2.26 -12.60 6.97
N GLY A 44 1.50 -11.58 6.58
CA GLY A 44 0.13 -11.36 7.09
C GLY A 44 0.06 -10.99 8.57
N ARG A 45 1.17 -10.61 9.20
CA ARG A 45 1.26 -10.31 10.64
C ARG A 45 1.00 -8.83 10.91
N ILE A 46 -0.19 -8.36 10.51
CA ILE A 46 -0.61 -6.97 10.68
C ILE A 46 -1.48 -6.88 11.95
N PRO A 47 -1.13 -6.03 12.92
CA PRO A 47 -1.98 -5.78 14.10
C PRO A 47 -3.37 -5.31 13.68
N GLU A 48 -4.43 -5.86 14.28
CA GLU A 48 -5.83 -5.61 13.87
C GLU A 48 -6.21 -4.13 13.93
N GLU A 49 -5.72 -3.42 14.95
CA GLU A 49 -5.89 -1.99 15.15
C GLU A 49 -5.32 -1.14 14.00
N ASN A 50 -4.34 -1.66 13.27
CA ASN A 50 -3.71 -0.97 12.15
C ASN A 50 -4.35 -1.34 10.80
N GLN A 51 -5.09 -2.45 10.72
CA GLN A 51 -5.57 -2.98 9.45
C GLN A 51 -6.53 -2.02 8.74
N GLU A 52 -7.44 -1.38 9.48
CA GLU A 52 -8.38 -0.41 8.89
C GLU A 52 -7.63 0.80 8.30
N ARG A 53 -6.67 1.34 9.04
CA ARG A 53 -5.86 2.47 8.59
C ARG A 53 -5.05 2.12 7.34
N ILE A 54 -4.47 0.92 7.30
CA ILE A 54 -3.73 0.42 6.14
C ILE A 54 -4.64 0.33 4.91
N VAL A 55 -5.87 -0.17 5.07
CA VAL A 55 -6.86 -0.21 3.98
C VAL A 55 -7.14 1.20 3.45
N GLN A 56 -7.34 2.19 4.32
CA GLN A 56 -7.55 3.58 3.89
C GLN A 56 -6.36 4.13 3.10
N ILE A 57 -5.13 3.91 3.57
CA ILE A 57 -3.92 4.32 2.86
C ILE A 57 -3.86 3.67 1.47
N PHE A 58 -4.09 2.36 1.40
CA PHE A 58 -4.01 1.62 0.14
C PHE A 58 -5.12 2.01 -0.84
N GLN A 59 -6.33 2.31 -0.35
CA GLN A 59 -7.42 2.82 -1.20
C GLN A 59 -7.06 4.18 -1.80
N ASN A 60 -6.47 5.07 -1.02
CA ASN A 60 -6.04 6.38 -1.49
C ASN A 60 -4.93 6.28 -2.55
N LEU A 61 -3.93 5.44 -2.30
CA LEU A 61 -2.84 5.19 -3.26
C LEU A 61 -3.36 4.60 -4.59
N LEU A 62 -4.24 3.61 -4.53
CA LEU A 62 -4.86 3.05 -5.74
C LEU A 62 -5.69 4.08 -6.51
N ARG A 63 -6.41 4.97 -5.82
CA ARG A 63 -7.13 6.09 -6.45
C ARG A 63 -6.17 7.03 -7.18
N VAL A 64 -5.08 7.44 -6.51
CA VAL A 64 -4.06 8.31 -7.11
C VAL A 64 -3.42 7.65 -8.33
N GLN A 65 -3.05 6.37 -8.23
CA GLN A 65 -2.50 5.60 -9.36
C GLN A 65 -3.45 5.63 -10.57
N ILE A 66 -4.76 5.39 -10.35
CA ILE A 66 -5.75 5.42 -11.42
C ILE A 66 -5.89 6.82 -12.04
N LEU A 67 -5.87 7.88 -11.22
CA LEU A 67 -5.94 9.26 -11.70
C LEU A 67 -4.73 9.61 -12.57
N ARG A 68 -3.51 9.30 -12.11
CA ARG A 68 -2.28 9.50 -12.90
C ARG A 68 -2.35 8.80 -14.26
N ILE A 69 -2.81 7.55 -14.29
CA ILE A 69 -2.99 6.80 -15.55
C ILE A 69 -4.02 7.47 -16.47
N LYS A 70 -5.12 8.00 -15.92
CA LYS A 70 -6.14 8.71 -16.71
C LYS A 70 -5.60 10.02 -17.29
N GLU A 71 -4.90 10.82 -16.49
CA GLU A 71 -4.29 12.07 -16.94
C GLU A 71 -3.28 11.84 -18.08
N MET A 72 -2.47 10.78 -17.96
CA MET A 72 -1.56 10.37 -19.05
C MET A 72 -2.31 10.02 -20.33
N LYS A 73 -3.47 9.38 -20.26
CA LYS A 73 -4.27 9.01 -21.46
C LYS A 73 -4.96 10.19 -22.14
N VAL A 74 -5.25 11.28 -21.42
CA VAL A 74 -5.94 12.45 -21.97
C VAL A 74 -4.97 13.36 -22.75
N GLN A 75 -3.66 13.24 -22.51
CA GLN A 75 -2.64 14.05 -23.20
C GLN A 75 -2.14 13.44 -24.54
N PHE A 76 -2.79 12.40 -25.05
CA PHE A 76 -2.48 11.78 -26.35
C PHE A 76 -3.64 11.91 -27.34
#